data_AF-A0A350DGU3-F1
#
_entry.id   AF-A0A350DGU3-F1
#
_cell.length_a   1.000
_cell.length_b   1.000
_cell.length_c   1.000
_cell.angle_alpha   90.00
_cell.angle_beta   90.00
_cell.angle_gamma   90.00
#
_symmetry.space_group_name_H-M   'P 1'
#
loop_
_entity.id
_entity.type
_entity.pdbx_description
1 polymer ?
#
loop_
_entity_poly.entity_id
_entity_poly.type
_entity_poly.pdbx_seq_one_letter_code
_entity_poly.pdbx_strand_id
1 'polypeptide(L)'
;MATTSTVAPVNYRVPLLATAAIVLGALVIGVLFSANIGLLMIVGGLLGMVLYHAAFGFTAAWRVFITERRGRGLRAQMVMLAIAVVLFFPALGAGSLFGTEVRGFVSPIGISVLVGAFIFGVGMQLGGGCASGTLFTAGGGNARMLITLVFFIVGSVIGTAHFAWWQSLPAFQPVSLVNVAGVGGGIGISLVLFAAIAVLTVIMEKRRHGHLEQAPMVDKPGAERWLSGPWPLVAGAVALALLNFATLALAGRPWGITSAFALWGAKSFELVGGDVSQWGYWQAPGNAAALEASVWSDITTVMNV
;
A
#
# COMPACT_ATOMS: atom_id res chain seq x y z
N MET A 1 -34.90 21.58 30.24
CA MET A 1 -33.57 21.35 30.83
C MET A 1 -32.69 20.83 29.70
N ALA A 2 -31.88 21.70 29.09
CA ALA A 2 -31.03 21.32 27.96
C ALA A 2 -29.79 20.61 28.50
N THR A 3 -29.61 19.34 28.16
CA THR A 3 -28.39 18.59 28.44
C THR A 3 -27.28 19.13 27.56
N THR A 4 -26.44 20.00 28.12
CA THR A 4 -25.14 20.36 27.56
C THR A 4 -24.26 19.12 27.55
N SER A 5 -24.16 18.48 26.38
CA SER A 5 -23.16 17.44 26.12
C SER A 5 -21.78 18.08 26.14
N THR A 6 -21.08 17.93 27.26
CA THR A 6 -19.65 18.28 27.37
C THR A 6 -18.86 17.37 26.44
N VAL A 7 -18.39 17.92 25.32
CA VAL A 7 -17.42 17.26 24.43
C VAL A 7 -16.16 17.02 25.26
N ALA A 8 -15.78 15.76 25.45
CA ALA A 8 -14.55 15.43 26.16
C ALA A 8 -13.34 16.09 25.45
N PRO A 9 -12.38 16.67 26.20
CA PRO A 9 -11.23 17.31 25.59
C PRO A 9 -10.44 16.30 24.75
N VAL A 10 -10.25 16.60 23.47
CA VAL A 10 -9.46 15.78 22.55
C VAL A 10 -8.01 15.80 23.03
N ASN A 11 -7.47 14.64 23.40
CA ASN A 11 -6.08 14.52 23.87
C ASN A 11 -5.12 14.51 22.68
N TYR A 12 -4.63 15.69 22.29
CA TYR A 12 -3.66 15.85 21.20
C TYR A 12 -2.25 15.36 21.51
N ARG A 13 -1.95 14.91 22.74
CA ARG A 13 -0.60 14.51 23.15
C ARG A 13 -0.09 13.32 22.35
N VAL A 14 -0.92 12.31 22.12
CA VAL A 14 -0.51 11.10 21.38
C VAL A 14 -0.22 11.41 19.91
N PRO A 15 -1.13 12.07 19.15
CA PRO A 15 -0.82 12.51 17.79
C PRO A 15 0.42 13.40 17.71
N LEU A 16 0.59 14.35 18.65
CA LEU A 16 1.74 15.25 18.66
C LEU A 16 3.06 14.48 18.87
N LEU A 17 3.09 13.55 19.83
CA LEU A 17 4.27 12.71 20.08
C LEU A 17 4.57 11.80 18.88
N ALA A 18 3.55 11.22 18.25
CA ALA A 18 3.73 10.42 17.05
C ALA A 18 4.28 11.24 15.88
N THR A 19 3.73 12.44 15.63
CA THR A 19 4.25 13.35 14.60
C THR A 19 5.68 13.79 14.91
N ALA A 20 5.99 14.15 16.16
CA ALA A 20 7.34 14.52 16.57
C ALA A 20 8.32 13.35 16.39
N ALA A 21 7.91 12.12 16.73
CA ALA A 21 8.71 10.93 16.54
C ALA A 21 9.00 10.65 15.05
N ILE A 22 7.99 10.76 14.18
CA ILE A 22 8.17 10.60 12.72
C ILE A 22 9.10 11.66 12.16
N VAL A 23 8.94 12.93 12.55
CA VAL A 23 9.78 14.03 12.05
C VAL A 23 11.22 13.89 12.56
N LEU A 24 11.42 13.59 13.84
CA LEU A 24 12.76 13.37 14.40
C LEU A 24 13.41 12.13 13.79
N GLY A 25 12.66 11.04 13.64
CA GLY A 25 13.13 9.82 12.98
C GLY A 25 13.55 10.09 11.54
N ALA A 26 12.73 10.80 10.77
CA ALA A 26 13.02 11.20 9.40
C ALA A 26 14.27 12.08 9.30
N LEU A 27 14.49 13.00 10.24
CA LEU A 27 15.71 13.83 10.30
C LEU A 27 16.94 12.97 10.62
N VAL A 28 16.87 12.10 11.61
CA VAL A 28 17.98 11.21 11.99
C VAL A 28 18.35 10.28 10.83
N ILE A 29 17.36 9.61 10.23
CA ILE A 29 17.56 8.75 9.07
C ILE A 29 18.07 9.54 7.86
N GLY A 30 17.56 10.76 7.66
CA GLY A 30 17.99 11.69 6.61
C GLY A 30 19.48 12.04 6.69
N VAL A 31 19.98 12.27 7.91
CA VAL A 31 21.39 12.60 8.17
C VAL A 31 22.29 11.36 8.10
N LEU A 32 21.83 10.21 8.61
CA LEU A 32 22.65 8.99 8.71
C LEU A 32 22.75 8.22 7.39
N PHE A 33 21.72 8.25 6.54
CA PHE A 33 21.65 7.44 5.32
C PHE A 33 21.52 8.29 4.06
N SER A 34 20.37 8.96 3.88
CA SER A 34 20.16 9.94 2.82
C SER A 34 18.88 10.75 3.05
N ALA A 35 18.86 11.98 2.56
CA ALA A 35 17.68 12.86 2.64
C ALA A 35 16.42 12.21 2.04
N ASN A 36 16.54 11.48 0.92
CA ASN A 36 15.41 10.79 0.30
C ASN A 36 14.82 9.70 1.21
N ILE A 37 15.65 8.91 1.88
CA ILE A 37 15.17 7.87 2.83
C ILE A 37 14.46 8.52 4.02
N GLY A 38 14.98 9.63 4.55
CA GLY A 38 14.30 10.41 5.59
C GLY A 38 12.93 10.94 5.14
N LEU A 39 12.84 11.52 3.94
CA LEU A 39 11.58 12.00 3.37
C LEU A 39 10.58 10.86 3.13
N LEU A 40 11.06 9.68 2.73
CA LEU A 40 10.22 8.49 2.54
C LEU A 40 9.56 8.03 3.83
N MET A 41 10.21 8.18 5.00
CA MET A 41 9.57 7.91 6.30
C MET A 41 8.38 8.84 6.55
N ILE A 42 8.51 10.13 6.20
CA ILE A 42 7.38 11.08 6.30
C ILE A 42 6.26 10.66 5.35
N VAL A 43 6.58 10.29 4.11
CA VAL A 43 5.59 9.80 3.13
C VAL A 43 4.90 8.53 3.63
N GLY A 44 5.63 7.60 4.25
CA GLY A 44 5.08 6.40 4.88
C GLY A 44 4.08 6.72 5.99
N GLY A 45 4.44 7.64 6.90
CA GLY A 45 3.54 8.14 7.95
C GLY A 45 2.27 8.79 7.38
N LEU A 46 2.39 9.58 6.31
CA LEU A 46 1.24 10.17 5.61
C LEU A 46 0.37 9.10 4.93
N LEU A 47 0.96 8.09 4.31
CA LEU A 47 0.23 6.96 3.73
C LEU A 47 -0.55 6.21 4.81
N GLY A 48 0.08 5.92 5.95
CA GLY A 48 -0.56 5.30 7.11
C GLY A 48 -1.72 6.13 7.64
N MET A 49 -1.54 7.45 7.79
CA MET A 49 -2.60 8.39 8.20
C MET A 49 -3.78 8.34 7.23
N VAL A 50 -3.53 8.44 5.92
CA VAL A 50 -4.59 8.42 4.91
C VAL A 50 -5.35 7.10 4.94
N LEU A 51 -4.64 5.96 5.00
CA LEU A 51 -5.26 4.64 5.08
C LEU A 51 -6.15 4.48 6.32
N TYR A 52 -5.64 4.92 7.48
CA TYR A 52 -6.35 4.84 8.74
C TYR A 52 -7.60 5.74 8.76
N HIS A 53 -7.45 7.02 8.40
CA HIS A 53 -8.55 7.98 8.46
C HIS A 53 -9.59 7.82 7.35
N ALA A 54 -9.19 7.35 6.17
CA ALA A 54 -10.14 7.02 5.09
C ALA A 54 -10.73 5.61 5.22
N ALA A 55 -10.22 4.78 6.15
CA ALA A 55 -10.54 3.35 6.27
C ALA A 55 -10.47 2.65 4.90
N PHE A 56 -9.43 2.97 4.11
CA PHE A 56 -9.36 2.62 2.70
C PHE A 56 -8.90 1.16 2.54
N GLY A 57 -9.85 0.23 2.61
CA GLY A 57 -9.59 -1.21 2.50
C GLY A 57 -9.63 -1.71 1.05
N PHE A 58 -8.50 -2.23 0.55
CA PHE A 58 -8.45 -2.83 -0.79
C PHE A 58 -9.37 -4.04 -0.91
N THR A 59 -9.16 -5.05 -0.06
CA THR A 59 -9.94 -6.31 -0.06
C THR A 59 -11.39 -6.13 0.41
N ALA A 60 -11.60 -5.28 1.41
CA ALA A 60 -12.93 -5.06 1.98
C ALA A 60 -13.91 -4.48 0.95
N ALA A 61 -13.45 -3.56 0.10
CA ALA A 61 -14.28 -2.98 -0.96
C ALA A 61 -14.76 -4.03 -1.98
N TRP A 62 -13.89 -4.96 -2.38
CA TRP A 62 -14.26 -6.08 -3.25
C TRP A 62 -15.24 -7.02 -2.59
N ARG A 63 -14.99 -7.39 -1.32
CA ARG A 63 -15.90 -8.26 -0.54
C ARG A 63 -17.29 -7.65 -0.45
N VAL A 64 -17.40 -6.39 -0.01
CA VAL A 64 -18.67 -5.66 0.10
C VAL A 64 -19.38 -5.55 -1.25
N PHE A 65 -18.64 -5.32 -2.34
CA PHE A 65 -19.24 -5.31 -3.67
C PHE A 65 -19.77 -6.70 -4.08
N ILE A 66 -19.06 -7.78 -3.78
CA ILE A 66 -19.50 -9.14 -4.13
C ILE A 66 -20.71 -9.57 -3.31
N THR A 67 -20.69 -9.36 -1.99
CA THR A 67 -21.73 -9.82 -1.07
C THR A 67 -22.95 -8.90 -1.06
N GLU A 68 -22.74 -7.59 -1.01
CA GLU A 68 -23.79 -6.59 -0.81
C GLU A 68 -24.12 -5.80 -2.09
N ARG A 69 -23.30 -5.89 -3.15
CA ARG A 69 -23.40 -5.04 -4.36
C ARG A 69 -23.26 -3.54 -4.09
N ARG A 70 -22.66 -3.15 -2.96
CA ARG A 70 -22.29 -1.75 -2.71
C ARG A 70 -20.92 -1.47 -3.33
N GLY A 71 -20.88 -0.60 -4.34
CA GLY A 71 -19.70 -0.35 -5.17
C GLY A 71 -18.89 0.88 -4.77
N ARG A 72 -19.24 1.60 -3.69
CA ARG A 72 -18.60 2.87 -3.32
C ARG A 72 -17.08 2.76 -3.13
N GLY A 73 -16.62 1.76 -2.36
CA GLY A 73 -15.19 1.53 -2.14
C GLY A 73 -14.45 1.14 -3.42
N LEU A 74 -15.06 0.27 -4.24
CA LEU A 74 -14.46 -0.19 -5.48
C LEU A 74 -14.32 0.95 -6.51
N ARG A 75 -15.31 1.85 -6.59
CA ARG A 75 -15.22 3.07 -7.41
C ARG A 75 -14.13 4.02 -6.94
N ALA A 76 -13.95 4.16 -5.63
CA ALA A 76 -12.85 4.97 -5.09
C ALA A 76 -11.47 4.39 -5.47
N GLN A 77 -11.32 3.06 -5.50
CA GLN A 77 -10.10 2.42 -6.03
C GLN A 77 -9.89 2.70 -7.51
N MET A 78 -10.95 2.66 -8.34
CA MET A 78 -10.84 3.01 -9.75
C MET A 78 -10.38 4.46 -9.96
N VAL A 79 -10.84 5.39 -9.11
CA VAL A 79 -10.36 6.78 -9.12
C VAL A 79 -8.89 6.86 -8.72
N MET A 80 -8.48 6.18 -7.64
CA MET A 80 -7.07 6.11 -7.22
C MET A 80 -6.18 5.59 -8.36
N LEU A 81 -6.57 4.49 -8.99
CA LEU A 81 -5.81 3.86 -10.08
C LEU A 81 -5.77 4.75 -11.33
N ALA A 82 -6.87 5.44 -11.66
CA ALA A 82 -6.91 6.37 -12.77
C ALA A 82 -5.91 7.53 -12.58
N ILE A 83 -5.91 8.15 -11.39
CA ILE A 83 -4.95 9.20 -11.05
C ILE A 83 -3.51 8.65 -11.08
N ALA A 84 -3.29 7.47 -10.49
CA ALA A 84 -1.98 6.83 -10.48
C ALA A 84 -1.45 6.58 -11.90
N VAL A 85 -2.27 6.06 -12.82
CA VAL A 85 -1.83 5.81 -14.21
C VAL A 85 -1.50 7.12 -14.93
N VAL A 86 -2.32 8.16 -14.77
CA VAL A 86 -2.08 9.47 -15.39
C VAL A 86 -0.77 10.10 -14.89
N LEU A 87 -0.40 9.88 -13.63
CA LEU A 87 0.85 10.39 -13.07
C LEU A 87 2.06 9.50 -13.38
N PHE A 88 1.93 8.18 -13.26
CA PHE A 88 3.04 7.24 -13.35
C PHE A 88 3.47 7.00 -14.79
N PHE A 89 2.54 6.83 -15.73
CA PHE A 89 2.90 6.38 -17.08
C PHE A 89 3.79 7.41 -17.82
N PRO A 90 3.57 8.73 -17.71
CA PRO A 90 4.50 9.72 -18.25
C PRO A 90 5.89 9.65 -17.61
N ALA A 91 5.97 9.52 -16.28
CA ALA A 91 7.25 9.40 -15.58
C ALA A 91 8.00 8.12 -15.97
N LEU A 92 7.30 6.98 -16.04
CA LEU A 92 7.86 5.71 -16.46
C LEU A 92 8.28 5.72 -17.94
N GLY A 93 7.53 6.39 -18.80
CA GLY A 93 7.89 6.58 -20.21
C GLY A 93 9.11 7.48 -20.41
N ALA A 94 9.32 8.46 -19.54
CA ALA A 94 10.50 9.32 -19.53
C ALA A 94 11.75 8.61 -18.95
N GLY A 95 11.57 7.52 -18.19
CA GLY A 95 12.64 6.74 -17.57
C GLY A 95 13.30 7.40 -16.35
N SER A 96 13.12 8.71 -16.17
CA SER A 96 13.58 9.46 -15.00
C SER A 96 12.55 10.50 -14.57
N LEU A 97 12.55 10.83 -13.27
CA LEU A 97 11.71 11.86 -12.67
C LEU A 97 12.57 12.68 -11.70
N PHE A 98 12.69 13.98 -11.96
CA PHE A 98 13.53 14.90 -11.17
C PHE A 98 15.00 14.44 -10.99
N GLY A 99 15.56 13.77 -12.00
CA GLY A 99 16.93 13.25 -11.97
C GLY A 99 17.10 11.87 -11.33
N THR A 100 16.04 11.30 -10.75
CA THR A 100 16.02 9.91 -10.26
C THR A 100 15.53 8.98 -11.36
N GLU A 101 16.25 7.89 -11.64
CA GLU A 101 15.72 6.83 -12.50
C GLU A 101 14.46 6.20 -11.88
N VAL A 102 13.41 6.03 -12.69
CA VAL A 102 12.14 5.47 -12.24
C VAL A 102 11.81 4.19 -12.98
N ARG A 103 11.38 3.17 -12.24
CA ARG A 103 10.96 1.88 -12.78
C ARG A 103 9.68 1.39 -12.12
N GLY A 104 8.80 0.79 -12.89
CA GLY A 104 7.59 0.13 -12.38
C GLY A 104 7.87 -1.28 -11.89
N PHE A 105 6.99 -1.82 -11.05
CA PHE A 105 6.97 -3.23 -10.74
C PHE A 105 6.28 -4.00 -11.87
N VAL A 106 7.07 -4.50 -12.83
CA VAL A 106 6.59 -5.35 -13.90
C VAL A 106 7.09 -6.76 -13.63
N SER A 107 6.17 -7.68 -13.36
CA SER A 107 6.49 -9.07 -13.04
C SER A 107 5.75 -10.03 -13.98
N PRO A 108 6.32 -11.21 -14.28
CA PRO A 108 5.67 -12.25 -15.06
C PRO A 108 4.30 -12.63 -14.49
N ILE A 109 3.32 -12.83 -15.36
CA ILE A 109 2.06 -13.49 -14.98
C ILE A 109 2.27 -14.99 -15.19
N GLY A 110 2.21 -15.79 -14.12
CA GLY A 110 2.46 -17.22 -14.20
C GLY A 110 1.65 -18.01 -13.18
N ILE A 111 1.90 -19.32 -13.15
CA ILE A 111 1.22 -20.24 -12.22
C ILE A 111 1.48 -19.84 -10.75
N SER A 112 2.69 -19.39 -10.45
CA SER A 112 3.07 -18.90 -9.11
C SER A 112 2.20 -17.73 -8.65
N VAL A 113 1.94 -16.75 -9.51
CA VAL A 113 1.08 -15.61 -9.21
C VAL A 113 -0.38 -16.04 -9.00
N LEU A 114 -0.88 -16.98 -9.81
CA LEU A 114 -2.25 -17.48 -9.69
C LEU A 114 -2.46 -18.20 -8.35
N VAL A 115 -1.59 -19.16 -8.04
CA VAL A 115 -1.66 -19.94 -6.79
C VAL A 115 -1.40 -19.02 -5.59
N GLY A 116 -0.41 -18.15 -5.67
CA GLY A 116 -0.09 -17.18 -4.63
C GLY A 116 -1.24 -16.21 -4.36
N ALA A 117 -1.89 -15.67 -5.40
CA ALA A 117 -3.04 -14.78 -5.25
C ALA A 117 -4.24 -15.47 -4.59
N PHE A 118 -4.47 -16.75 -4.89
CA PHE A 118 -5.51 -17.55 -4.26
C PHE A 118 -5.24 -17.77 -2.76
N ILE A 119 -4.05 -18.27 -2.42
CA ILE A 119 -3.65 -18.50 -1.02
C ILE A 119 -3.63 -17.19 -0.24
N PHE A 120 -3.11 -16.12 -0.83
CA PHE A 120 -3.11 -14.78 -0.24
C PHE A 120 -4.55 -14.27 -0.02
N GLY A 121 -5.45 -14.49 -0.97
CA GLY A 121 -6.87 -14.19 -0.85
C GLY A 121 -7.54 -14.88 0.33
N VAL A 122 -7.32 -16.18 0.50
CA VAL A 122 -7.79 -16.96 1.66
C VAL A 122 -7.20 -16.40 2.96
N GLY A 123 -5.89 -16.16 2.98
CA GLY A 123 -5.18 -15.57 4.11
C GLY A 123 -5.75 -14.21 4.52
N MET A 124 -6.09 -13.34 3.55
CA MET A 124 -6.70 -12.04 3.83
C MET A 124 -8.07 -12.15 4.50
N GLN A 125 -8.85 -13.19 4.18
CA GLN A 125 -10.15 -13.41 4.83
C GLN A 125 -9.98 -13.94 6.25
N LEU A 126 -9.03 -14.86 6.47
CA LEU A 126 -8.75 -15.41 7.80
C LEU A 126 -8.08 -14.40 8.73
N GLY A 127 -7.13 -13.62 8.21
CA GLY A 127 -6.39 -12.59 8.95
C GLY A 127 -7.13 -11.27 9.10
N GLY A 128 -8.25 -11.07 8.38
CA GLY A 128 -9.08 -9.86 8.49
C GLY A 128 -8.51 -8.61 7.81
N GLY A 129 -7.46 -8.74 6.98
CA GLY A 129 -6.81 -7.61 6.32
C GLY A 129 -5.88 -8.01 5.17
N CYS A 130 -5.66 -7.08 4.23
CA CYS A 130 -4.54 -7.14 3.28
C CYS A 130 -3.24 -6.66 3.94
N ALA A 131 -2.09 -6.73 3.24
CA ALA A 131 -0.80 -6.28 3.80
C ALA A 131 -0.84 -4.86 4.39
N SER A 132 -1.30 -3.87 3.60
CA SER A 132 -1.49 -2.50 4.08
C SER A 132 -2.53 -2.42 5.20
N GLY A 133 -3.63 -3.15 5.06
CA GLY A 133 -4.71 -3.26 6.05
C GLY A 133 -4.21 -3.69 7.42
N THR A 134 -3.47 -4.79 7.46
CA THR A 134 -2.86 -5.34 8.67
C THR A 134 -1.90 -4.33 9.28
N LEU A 135 -1.05 -3.68 8.47
CA LEU A 135 -0.04 -2.74 8.96
C LEU A 135 -0.67 -1.50 9.62
N PHE A 136 -1.56 -0.77 8.94
CA PHE A 136 -2.15 0.44 9.52
C PHE A 136 -3.10 0.13 10.67
N THR A 137 -3.78 -1.02 10.65
CA THR A 137 -4.70 -1.42 11.74
C THR A 137 -3.93 -1.89 12.97
N ALA A 138 -2.80 -2.57 12.78
CA ALA A 138 -1.86 -2.88 13.85
C ALA A 138 -1.27 -1.60 14.46
N GLY A 139 -0.82 -0.65 13.63
CA GLY A 139 -0.35 0.67 14.07
C GLY A 139 -1.42 1.50 14.79
N GLY A 140 -2.69 1.30 14.45
CA GLY A 140 -3.84 1.86 15.16
C GLY A 140 -4.15 1.21 16.52
N GLY A 141 -3.36 0.24 16.97
CA GLY A 141 -3.49 -0.41 18.28
C GLY A 141 -4.27 -1.72 18.31
N ASN A 142 -4.58 -2.33 17.16
CA ASN A 142 -5.29 -3.62 17.12
C ASN A 142 -4.33 -4.79 17.36
N ALA A 143 -4.33 -5.34 18.58
CA ALA A 143 -3.49 -6.47 18.95
C ALA A 143 -3.72 -7.74 18.10
N ARG A 144 -4.93 -7.95 17.56
CA ARG A 144 -5.20 -9.11 16.68
C ARG A 144 -4.42 -9.01 15.37
N MET A 145 -4.26 -7.79 14.85
CA MET A 145 -3.52 -7.56 13.60
C MET A 145 -2.01 -7.71 13.80
N LEU A 146 -1.49 -7.52 15.02
CA LEU A 146 -0.08 -7.83 15.32
C LEU A 146 0.22 -9.31 15.14
N ILE A 147 -0.69 -10.20 15.55
CA ILE A 147 -0.54 -11.64 15.34
C ILE A 147 -0.50 -11.94 13.85
N THR A 148 -1.44 -11.37 13.07
CA THR A 148 -1.44 -11.51 11.61
C THR A 148 -0.14 -11.01 10.99
N LEU A 149 0.41 -9.88 11.46
CA LEU A 149 1.66 -9.31 10.97
C LEU A 149 2.86 -10.23 11.24
N VAL A 150 2.95 -10.81 12.45
CA VAL A 150 4.02 -11.77 12.81
C VAL A 150 3.98 -12.99 11.90
N PHE A 151 2.81 -13.60 11.71
CA PHE A 151 2.68 -14.75 10.80
C PHE A 151 2.85 -14.36 9.33
N PHE A 152 2.55 -13.12 8.95
CA PHE A 152 2.90 -12.61 7.63
C PHE A 152 4.42 -12.59 7.46
N ILE A 153 5.18 -12.04 8.42
CA ILE A 153 6.65 -12.03 8.39
C ILE A 153 7.20 -13.45 8.26
N VAL A 154 6.73 -14.40 9.09
CA VAL A 154 7.12 -15.81 9.00
C VAL A 154 6.80 -16.40 7.62
N GLY A 155 5.58 -16.18 7.13
CA GLY A 155 5.15 -16.65 5.80
C GLY A 155 5.97 -16.03 4.67
N SER A 156 6.37 -14.77 4.78
CA SER A 156 7.25 -14.08 3.84
C SER A 156 8.63 -14.73 3.78
N VAL A 157 9.22 -15.10 4.91
CA VAL A 157 10.50 -15.84 4.96
C VAL A 157 10.37 -17.20 4.28
N ILE A 158 9.33 -17.96 4.60
CA ILE A 158 9.04 -19.25 3.94
C ILE A 158 8.90 -19.06 2.42
N GLY A 159 8.23 -17.97 2.00
CA GLY A 159 8.12 -17.58 0.60
C GLY A 159 9.47 -17.34 -0.06
N THR A 160 10.42 -16.66 0.61
CA THR A 160 11.78 -16.45 0.09
C THR A 160 12.57 -17.75 -0.04
N ALA A 161 12.40 -18.70 0.88
CA ALA A 161 13.05 -20.01 0.82
C ALA A 161 12.61 -20.82 -0.42
N HIS A 162 11.32 -20.77 -0.77
CA HIS A 162 10.75 -21.50 -1.90
C HIS A 162 10.77 -20.70 -3.21
N PHE A 163 11.39 -19.52 -3.23
CA PHE A 163 11.30 -18.57 -4.33
C PHE A 163 11.80 -19.13 -5.67
N ALA A 164 12.92 -19.87 -5.67
CA ALA A 164 13.49 -20.47 -6.88
C ALA A 164 12.52 -21.49 -7.50
N TRP A 165 11.85 -22.28 -6.67
CA TRP A 165 10.83 -23.22 -7.12
C TRP A 165 9.64 -22.49 -7.75
N TRP A 166 9.12 -21.44 -7.08
CA TRP A 166 8.03 -20.63 -7.63
C TRP A 166 8.38 -19.97 -8.97
N GLN A 167 9.64 -19.54 -9.15
CA GLN A 167 10.11 -18.95 -10.42
C GLN A 167 10.34 -19.97 -11.54
N SER A 168 10.56 -21.25 -11.21
CA SER A 168 10.72 -22.30 -12.23
C SER A 168 9.40 -22.72 -12.89
N LEU A 169 8.26 -22.34 -12.32
CA LEU A 169 6.95 -22.67 -12.87
C LEU A 169 6.67 -21.88 -14.16
N PRO A 170 5.86 -22.43 -15.08
CA PRO A 170 5.46 -21.74 -16.31
C PRO A 170 4.90 -20.33 -16.05
N ALA A 171 5.46 -19.35 -16.76
CA ALA A 171 5.05 -17.96 -16.71
C ALA A 171 5.13 -17.30 -18.09
N PHE A 172 4.23 -16.35 -18.33
CA PHE A 172 4.29 -15.46 -19.49
C PHE A 172 5.37 -14.40 -19.29
N GLN A 173 5.82 -13.81 -20.40
CA GLN A 173 6.75 -12.68 -20.34
C GLN A 173 6.13 -11.49 -19.60
N PRO A 174 6.91 -10.72 -18.83
CA PRO A 174 6.41 -9.48 -18.21
C PRO A 174 5.92 -8.51 -19.28
N VAL A 175 4.63 -8.14 -19.22
CA VAL A 175 4.03 -7.18 -20.16
C VAL A 175 3.78 -5.86 -19.45
N SER A 176 4.29 -4.78 -20.03
CA SER A 176 4.00 -3.40 -19.61
C SER A 176 3.15 -2.70 -20.67
N LEU A 177 2.03 -2.10 -20.26
CA LEU A 177 1.18 -1.31 -21.15
C LEU A 177 1.92 -0.12 -21.78
N VAL A 178 2.87 0.47 -21.03
CA VAL A 178 3.70 1.57 -21.53
C VAL A 178 4.60 1.10 -22.69
N ASN A 179 5.12 -0.13 -22.61
CA ASN A 179 6.00 -0.68 -23.65
C ASN A 179 5.22 -1.14 -24.89
N VAL A 180 3.99 -1.64 -24.71
CA VAL A 180 3.19 -2.20 -25.81
C VAL A 180 2.38 -1.13 -26.55
N ALA A 181 1.74 -0.20 -25.83
CA ALA A 181 0.82 0.78 -26.39
C ALA A 181 1.33 2.23 -26.30
N GLY A 182 2.56 2.43 -25.81
CA GLY A 182 3.09 3.75 -25.47
C GLY A 182 2.41 4.34 -24.24
N VAL A 183 2.92 5.51 -23.80
CA VAL A 183 2.37 6.23 -22.63
C VAL A 183 0.89 6.58 -22.85
N GLY A 184 0.56 7.24 -23.96
CA GLY A 184 -0.80 7.69 -24.25
C GLY A 184 -1.79 6.53 -24.42
N GLY A 185 -1.41 5.49 -25.18
CA GLY A 185 -2.25 4.31 -25.38
C GLY A 185 -2.44 3.52 -24.08
N GLY A 186 -1.39 3.35 -23.29
CA GLY A 186 -1.48 2.69 -21.97
C GLY A 186 -2.40 3.42 -21.01
N ILE A 187 -2.35 4.76 -20.97
CA ILE A 187 -3.28 5.59 -20.18
C ILE A 187 -4.71 5.38 -20.69
N GLY A 188 -4.94 5.51 -21.99
CA GLY A 188 -6.27 5.35 -22.60
C GLY A 188 -6.91 4.00 -22.28
N ILE A 189 -6.17 2.90 -22.48
CA ILE A 189 -6.63 1.53 -22.19
C ILE A 189 -6.99 1.39 -20.71
N SER A 190 -6.12 1.87 -19.81
CA SER A 190 -6.34 1.77 -18.37
C SER A 190 -7.57 2.55 -17.92
N LEU A 191 -7.73 3.79 -18.41
CA LEU A 191 -8.89 4.63 -18.08
C LEU A 191 -10.20 4.02 -18.59
N VAL A 192 -10.21 3.46 -19.80
CA VAL A 192 -11.38 2.73 -20.34
C VAL A 192 -11.73 1.54 -19.45
N LEU A 193 -10.74 0.74 -19.03
CA LEU A 193 -10.95 -0.41 -18.16
C LEU A 193 -11.52 0.01 -16.79
N PHE A 194 -10.92 1.02 -16.15
CA PHE A 194 -11.38 1.52 -14.85
C PHE A 194 -12.77 2.15 -14.93
N ALA A 195 -13.06 2.89 -16.01
CA ALA A 195 -14.38 3.43 -16.27
C ALA A 195 -15.41 2.31 -16.48
N ALA A 196 -15.07 1.26 -17.23
CA ALA A 196 -15.94 0.10 -17.42
C ALA A 196 -16.27 -0.58 -16.09
N ILE A 197 -15.27 -0.84 -15.24
CA ILE A 197 -15.49 -1.41 -13.90
C ILE A 197 -16.37 -0.48 -13.06
N ALA A 198 -16.09 0.82 -13.04
CA ALA A 198 -16.89 1.79 -12.30
C ALA A 198 -18.36 1.82 -12.78
N VAL A 199 -18.60 1.83 -14.09
CA VAL A 199 -19.95 1.79 -14.68
C VAL A 199 -20.66 0.49 -14.32
N LEU A 200 -19.99 -0.67 -14.42
CA LEU A 200 -20.55 -1.96 -14.02
C LEU A 200 -20.97 -1.94 -12.55
N THR A 201 -20.15 -1.40 -11.65
CA THR A 201 -20.51 -1.29 -10.24
C THR A 201 -21.73 -0.40 -10.01
N VAL A 202 -21.85 0.73 -10.73
CA VAL A 202 -23.02 1.62 -10.67
C VAL A 202 -24.29 0.91 -11.13
N ILE A 203 -24.21 0.20 -12.26
CA ILE A 203 -25.36 -0.53 -12.83
C ILE A 203 -25.82 -1.61 -11.85
N MET A 204 -24.90 -2.40 -11.32
CA MET A 204 -25.22 -3.51 -10.41
C MET A 204 -25.76 -3.02 -9.07
N GLU A 205 -25.21 -1.92 -8.55
CA GLU A 205 -25.66 -1.31 -7.30
C GLU A 205 -27.08 -0.73 -7.45
N LYS A 206 -27.33 0.05 -8.52
CA LYS A 206 -28.67 0.60 -8.79
C LYS A 206 -29.70 -0.48 -9.06
N ARG A 207 -29.33 -1.57 -9.75
CA ARG A 207 -30.25 -2.70 -9.98
C ARG A 207 -30.66 -3.41 -8.70
N ARG A 208 -29.78 -3.49 -7.69
CA ARG A 208 -30.09 -4.15 -6.41
C ARG A 208 -30.79 -3.22 -5.41
N HIS A 209 -30.39 -1.96 -5.34
CA HIS A 209 -30.79 -1.03 -4.27
C HIS A 209 -31.62 0.17 -4.75
N GLY A 210 -31.82 0.35 -6.05
CA GLY A 210 -32.55 1.48 -6.64
C GLY A 210 -31.78 2.82 -6.63
N HIS A 211 -30.89 3.02 -5.66
CA HIS A 211 -30.02 4.20 -5.57
C HIS A 211 -28.57 3.80 -5.28
N LEU A 212 -27.67 4.78 -5.42
CA LEU A 212 -26.28 4.61 -5.02
C LEU A 212 -26.13 4.85 -3.51
N GLU A 213 -25.22 4.12 -2.88
CA GLU A 213 -24.78 4.37 -1.51
C GLU A 213 -24.27 5.81 -1.40
N GLN A 214 -24.92 6.58 -0.54
CA GLN A 214 -24.52 7.94 -0.24
C GLN A 214 -23.33 7.92 0.74
N ALA A 215 -22.39 8.83 0.55
CA ALA A 215 -21.34 9.02 1.53
C ALA A 215 -21.97 9.50 2.85
N PRO A 216 -21.54 8.99 4.01
CA PRO A 216 -21.96 9.53 5.29
C PRO A 216 -21.73 11.04 5.32
N MET A 217 -22.76 11.83 5.64
CA MET A 217 -22.57 13.24 5.96
C MET A 217 -21.75 13.32 7.25
N VAL A 218 -20.59 13.95 7.18
CA VAL A 218 -19.76 14.22 8.36
C VAL A 218 -19.94 15.70 8.68
N ASP A 219 -20.80 15.99 9.65
CA ASP A 219 -21.10 17.34 10.15
C ASP A 219 -20.00 17.80 11.12
N LYS A 220 -18.77 17.94 10.62
CA LYS A 220 -17.67 18.60 11.35
C LYS A 220 -17.15 19.80 10.54
N PRO A 221 -17.30 21.03 11.05
CA PRO A 221 -16.77 22.22 10.38
C PRO A 221 -15.24 22.34 10.50
N GLY A 222 -14.59 22.94 9.50
CA GLY A 222 -13.22 23.45 9.61
C GLY A 222 -12.07 22.42 9.58
N ALA A 223 -10.92 22.83 10.13
CA ALA A 223 -9.66 22.05 10.13
C ALA A 223 -9.74 20.76 10.97
N GLU A 224 -10.67 20.67 11.93
CA GLU A 224 -10.92 19.47 12.75
C GLU A 224 -11.36 18.26 11.91
N ARG A 225 -11.92 18.50 10.73
CA ARG A 225 -12.30 17.44 9.77
C ARG A 225 -11.11 16.69 9.19
N TRP A 226 -9.96 17.37 9.05
CA TRP A 226 -8.73 16.75 8.54
C TRP A 226 -8.00 16.00 9.65
N LEU A 227 -8.07 16.52 10.88
CA LEU A 227 -7.44 15.92 12.06
C LEU A 227 -8.26 14.79 12.70
N SER A 228 -9.55 14.66 12.37
CA SER A 228 -10.43 13.60 12.88
C SER A 228 -11.21 12.91 11.75
N GLY A 229 -11.09 11.59 11.66
CA GLY A 229 -11.79 10.78 10.65
C GLY A 229 -13.31 10.67 10.89
N PRO A 230 -14.07 10.07 9.96
CA PRO A 230 -13.61 9.44 8.72
C PRO A 230 -13.50 10.41 7.53
N TRP A 231 -12.44 10.29 6.74
CA TRP A 231 -12.25 11.06 5.51
C TRP A 231 -13.13 10.56 4.37
N PRO A 232 -13.53 11.42 3.41
CA PRO A 232 -14.17 10.96 2.18
C PRO A 232 -13.27 9.96 1.43
N LEU A 233 -13.82 8.83 0.99
CA LEU A 233 -13.06 7.79 0.28
C LEU A 233 -12.34 8.31 -0.96
N VAL A 234 -12.94 9.26 -1.68
CA VAL A 234 -12.30 9.90 -2.84
C VAL A 234 -11.11 10.77 -2.43
N ALA A 235 -11.19 11.46 -1.29
CA ALA A 235 -10.05 12.21 -0.77
C ALA A 235 -8.90 11.25 -0.39
N GLY A 236 -9.24 10.11 0.23
CA GLY A 236 -8.28 9.02 0.47
C GLY A 236 -7.65 8.51 -0.82
N ALA A 237 -8.46 8.22 -1.84
CA ALA A 237 -8.00 7.77 -3.16
C ALA A 237 -7.01 8.75 -3.82
N VAL A 238 -7.34 10.05 -3.81
CA VAL A 238 -6.48 11.11 -4.35
C VAL A 238 -5.17 11.20 -3.56
N ALA A 239 -5.25 11.26 -2.22
CA ALA A 239 -4.08 11.37 -1.37
C ALA A 239 -3.16 10.16 -1.50
N LEU A 240 -3.69 8.94 -1.54
CA LEU A 240 -2.89 7.72 -1.76
C LEU A 240 -2.20 7.73 -3.13
N ALA A 241 -2.88 8.17 -4.19
CA ALA A 241 -2.28 8.26 -5.52
C ALA A 241 -1.14 9.29 -5.56
N LEU A 242 -1.33 10.46 -4.95
CA LEU A 242 -0.31 11.51 -4.88
C LEU A 242 0.89 11.10 -4.02
N LEU A 243 0.65 10.50 -2.85
CA LEU A 243 1.73 10.02 -1.97
C LEU A 243 2.49 8.85 -2.60
N ASN A 244 1.82 7.98 -3.34
CA ASN A 244 2.50 6.93 -4.12
C ASN A 244 3.34 7.54 -5.26
N PHE A 245 2.86 8.60 -5.92
CA PHE A 245 3.66 9.32 -6.92
C PHE A 245 4.87 10.03 -6.29
N ALA A 246 4.72 10.61 -5.10
CA ALA A 246 5.84 11.14 -4.33
C ALA A 246 6.85 10.04 -3.96
N THR A 247 6.36 8.84 -3.63
CA THR A 247 7.21 7.66 -3.41
C THR A 247 8.00 7.32 -4.67
N LEU A 248 7.36 7.30 -5.84
CA LEU A 248 8.04 7.06 -7.12
C LEU A 248 9.16 8.10 -7.36
N ALA A 249 8.89 9.38 -7.11
CA ALA A 249 9.86 10.46 -7.29
C ALA A 249 11.09 10.35 -6.36
N LEU A 250 10.87 9.94 -5.11
CA LEU A 250 11.91 9.84 -4.09
C LEU A 250 12.69 8.51 -4.13
N ALA A 251 11.99 7.41 -4.39
CA ALA A 251 12.51 6.04 -4.29
C ALA A 251 12.89 5.42 -5.65
N GLY A 252 12.49 6.04 -6.77
CA GLY A 252 12.66 5.46 -8.11
C GLY A 252 11.77 4.24 -8.39
N ARG A 253 10.87 3.88 -7.46
CA ARG A 253 9.96 2.74 -7.57
C ARG A 253 8.61 3.01 -6.89
N PRO A 254 7.52 2.37 -7.31
CA PRO A 254 6.22 2.49 -6.66
C PRO A 254 6.27 2.07 -5.19
N TRP A 255 5.31 2.55 -4.40
CA TRP A 255 5.13 2.10 -3.03
C TRP A 255 4.85 0.59 -2.99
N GLY A 256 5.58 -0.09 -2.11
CA GLY A 256 5.42 -1.50 -1.77
C GLY A 256 5.65 -1.70 -0.28
N ILE A 257 5.10 -2.77 0.28
CA ILE A 257 5.05 -3.00 1.74
C ILE A 257 5.69 -4.35 2.12
N THR A 258 5.46 -5.38 1.30
CA THR A 258 5.71 -6.78 1.68
C THR A 258 7.18 -7.18 1.69
N SER A 259 8.05 -6.49 0.92
CA SER A 259 9.49 -6.79 0.91
C SER A 259 10.17 -6.53 2.25
N ALA A 260 9.72 -5.54 3.02
CA ALA A 260 10.25 -5.32 4.37
C ALA A 260 9.93 -6.49 5.30
N PHE A 261 8.75 -7.12 5.17
CA PHE A 261 8.41 -8.28 6.01
C PHE A 261 9.33 -9.47 5.72
N ALA A 262 9.68 -9.69 4.46
CA ALA A 262 10.69 -10.68 4.09
C ALA A 262 12.06 -10.32 4.68
N LEU A 263 12.49 -9.06 4.59
CA LEU A 263 13.77 -8.58 5.12
C LEU A 263 13.87 -8.70 6.64
N TRP A 264 12.86 -8.23 7.37
CA TRP A 264 12.81 -8.29 8.83
C TRP A 264 12.82 -9.74 9.32
N GLY A 265 12.04 -10.60 8.67
CA GLY A 265 11.99 -12.01 8.99
C GLY A 265 13.30 -12.73 8.69
N ALA A 266 13.93 -12.44 7.55
CA ALA A 266 15.21 -13.04 7.15
C ALA A 266 16.33 -12.65 8.12
N LYS A 267 16.47 -11.36 8.45
CA LYS A 267 17.45 -10.90 9.44
C LYS A 267 17.16 -11.48 10.83
N SER A 268 15.89 -11.59 11.22
CA SER A 268 15.52 -12.24 12.49
C SER A 268 15.90 -13.72 12.51
N PHE A 269 15.78 -14.41 11.36
CA PHE A 269 16.19 -15.80 11.21
C PHE A 269 17.71 -15.96 11.26
N GLU A 270 18.47 -15.04 10.66
CA GLU A 270 19.94 -15.00 10.77
C GLU A 270 20.40 -14.75 12.21
N LEU A 271 19.71 -13.88 12.96
CA LEU A 271 20.02 -13.60 14.37
C LEU A 271 19.90 -14.84 15.28
N VAL A 272 19.06 -15.81 14.92
CA VAL A 272 18.91 -17.08 15.67
C VAL A 272 19.76 -18.22 15.10
N GLY A 273 20.71 -17.92 14.21
CA GLY A 273 21.68 -18.87 13.65
C GLY A 273 21.25 -19.53 12.33
N GLY A 274 20.15 -19.09 11.72
CA GLY A 274 19.80 -19.48 10.35
C GLY A 274 20.69 -18.82 9.29
N ASP A 275 20.63 -19.31 8.06
CA ASP A 275 21.29 -18.70 6.91
C ASP A 275 20.34 -18.66 5.72
N VAL A 276 20.06 -17.46 5.20
CA VAL A 276 19.21 -17.25 4.03
C VAL A 276 20.02 -16.88 2.78
N SER A 277 21.32 -16.65 2.91
CA SER A 277 22.17 -16.08 1.87
C SER A 277 22.12 -16.90 0.59
N GLN A 278 22.07 -18.24 0.71
CA GLN A 278 22.04 -19.17 -0.42
C GLN A 278 20.66 -19.31 -1.08
N TRP A 279 19.61 -18.72 -0.54
CA TRP A 279 18.28 -18.84 -1.13
C TRP A 279 18.16 -17.95 -2.37
N GLY A 280 17.54 -18.45 -3.44
CA GLY A 280 17.49 -17.75 -4.73
C GLY A 280 16.89 -16.34 -4.69
N TYR A 281 16.03 -16.04 -3.71
CA TYR A 281 15.51 -14.67 -3.51
C TYR A 281 16.60 -13.69 -3.07
N TRP A 282 17.48 -14.14 -2.17
CA TRP A 282 18.52 -13.35 -1.53
C TRP A 282 19.81 -13.29 -2.34
N GLN A 283 19.93 -14.12 -3.38
CA GLN A 283 21.01 -14.05 -4.38
C GLN A 283 20.81 -12.93 -5.42
N ALA A 284 19.60 -12.35 -5.52
CA ALA A 284 19.38 -11.21 -6.40
C ALA A 284 20.11 -9.96 -5.87
N PRO A 285 20.87 -9.20 -6.70
CA PRO A 285 21.79 -8.16 -6.21
C PRO A 285 21.16 -7.14 -5.26
N GLY A 286 19.95 -6.67 -5.56
CA GLY A 286 19.25 -5.71 -4.70
C GLY A 286 18.78 -6.29 -3.36
N ASN A 287 18.47 -7.59 -3.32
CA ASN A 287 18.05 -8.27 -2.10
C ASN A 287 19.27 -8.67 -1.24
N ALA A 288 20.34 -9.14 -1.88
CA ALA A 288 21.63 -9.41 -1.23
C ALA A 288 22.16 -8.14 -0.53
N ALA A 289 22.19 -7.02 -1.24
CA ALA A 289 22.60 -5.74 -0.66
C ALA A 289 21.72 -5.32 0.53
N ALA A 290 20.41 -5.59 0.49
CA ALA A 290 19.52 -5.30 1.60
C ALA A 290 19.77 -6.19 2.84
N LEU A 291 20.18 -7.45 2.65
CA LEU A 291 20.58 -8.33 3.76
C LEU A 291 21.85 -7.86 4.45
N GLU A 292 22.83 -7.36 3.71
CA GLU A 292 24.08 -6.87 4.29
C GLU A 292 23.91 -5.48 4.92
N ALA A 293 23.05 -4.66 4.35
CA ALA A 293 22.81 -3.30 4.83
C ALA A 293 21.93 -3.23 6.09
N SER A 294 21.88 -2.05 6.71
CA SER A 294 20.97 -1.77 7.82
C SER A 294 19.51 -1.80 7.33
N VAL A 295 18.60 -2.31 8.16
CA VAL A 295 17.15 -2.23 7.88
C VAL A 295 16.67 -0.80 7.71
N TRP A 296 17.36 0.16 8.34
CA TRP A 296 17.02 1.58 8.27
C TRP A 296 17.46 2.26 6.96
N SER A 297 18.28 1.59 6.14
CA SER A 297 18.55 2.01 4.76
C SER A 297 17.56 1.44 3.74
N ASP A 298 16.72 0.47 4.13
CA ASP A 298 15.71 -0.08 3.23
C ASP A 298 14.49 0.85 3.13
N ILE A 299 14.19 1.25 1.90
CA ILE A 299 13.06 2.12 1.56
C ILE A 299 11.74 1.57 2.09
N THR A 300 11.48 0.27 1.93
CA THR A 300 10.18 -0.29 2.34
C THR A 300 10.06 -0.36 3.85
N THR A 301 11.17 -0.61 4.56
CA THR A 301 11.23 -0.61 6.02
C THR A 301 10.89 0.77 6.56
N VAL A 302 11.57 1.83 6.11
CA VAL A 302 11.35 3.19 6.63
C VAL A 302 9.94 3.71 6.36
N MET A 303 9.30 3.26 5.28
CA MET A 303 7.92 3.62 4.95
C MET A 303 6.87 2.84 5.76
N ASN A 304 7.26 1.71 6.37
CA ASN A 304 6.36 0.84 7.13
C ASN A 304 6.37 1.09 8.65
N VAL A 305 7.45 1.71 9.16
CA VAL A 305 7.64 2.08 10.58
C VAL A 305 6.93 3.40 10.87
#